data_AF-A0A2A5H1D5-F1
#
_entry.id   AF-A0A2A5H1D5-F1
#
_cell.length_a   1.000
_cell.length_b   1.000
_cell.length_c   1.000
_cell.angle_alpha   90.00
_cell.angle_beta   90.00
_cell.angle_gamma   90.00
#
_symmetry.space_group_name_H-M   'P 1'
#
loop_
_entity.id
_entity.type
_entity.pdbx_description
1 polymer ?
#
loop_
_entity_poly.entity_id
_entity_poly.type
_entity_poly.pdbx_seq_one_letter_code
_entity_poly.pdbx_strand_id
1 'polypeptide(L)'
;MVSVYNRWGNVLADAFCRVLFITFLVFACTLSTLDDAYAICCTECAQSDCDNATDYIDNAHEDIIDRVTSEFDYDLEEFEEWLIEVMFKTQFLPAMADMATQMSAVAMQYTQAVGMFLDAQNQMDTQRLFRKLQFDAHRDYHPSQDFCWFGTNVRSLAATENIGRFNGLALSQLSLARQMGNVNAAGSISSSDDYRSRWEQFVDTYCDTRDNNRQISGTGLDLACDRNGLASGSAAGARDRQRINRDIDYTRLVEEPRTLNIDMADLTLDVTAEPLDTLIIGLINEPADEEDVIALSKNLYGHKVLSRELSGAVMKSSSAQKLYLALRSIAAKRGVAQASFNAIIGLKSSGTQHEQLLSPFAHPSVALGIPATIGAGVLGTKHSGRFMASIVQELLPASPAGLGGNIFDLIGYSPSYYSQLEFLTKRIYQNPDFYANLYDTPRNVSRKKVAMRAIELMIDRAIYESQLRREMNVSVLLSSKLRESHRAANEGLANSRGK
;
A
#
# COMPACT_ATOMS: atom_id res chain seq x y z
N MET A 1 31.76 -23.16 41.56
CA MET A 1 32.49 -22.93 42.83
C MET A 1 31.83 -23.72 43.99
N VAL A 2 31.49 -25.00 43.78
CA VAL A 2 30.97 -25.91 44.81
C VAL A 2 31.49 -27.30 44.48
N SER A 3 32.75 -27.60 44.84
CA SER A 3 33.33 -28.95 44.69
C SER A 3 34.61 -29.11 45.53
N VAL A 4 34.63 -28.61 46.77
CA VAL A 4 35.82 -28.77 47.65
C VAL A 4 35.47 -29.25 49.07
N TYR A 5 34.20 -29.31 49.46
CA TYR A 5 33.84 -29.54 50.88
C TYR A 5 33.41 -30.97 51.28
N ASN A 6 33.66 -31.99 50.45
CA ASN A 6 33.19 -33.37 50.74
C ASN A 6 34.30 -34.42 50.96
N ARG A 7 35.55 -34.02 51.19
CA ARG A 7 36.67 -34.98 51.31
C ARG A 7 37.27 -35.16 52.72
N TRP A 8 36.78 -34.45 53.72
CA TRP A 8 37.39 -34.44 55.07
C TRP A 8 36.54 -35.08 56.19
N GLY A 9 35.27 -35.42 55.93
CA GLY A 9 34.39 -36.01 56.95
C GLY A 9 34.63 -37.50 57.25
N ASN A 10 35.11 -38.28 56.29
CA ASN A 10 35.15 -39.74 56.41
C ASN A 10 36.41 -40.31 57.08
N VAL A 11 37.43 -39.49 57.33
CA VAL A 11 38.70 -39.95 57.94
C VAL A 11 38.66 -39.84 59.47
N LEU A 12 37.91 -38.87 60.01
CA LEU A 12 37.78 -38.69 61.47
C LEU A 12 36.80 -39.68 62.11
N ALA A 13 35.75 -40.10 61.41
CA ALA A 13 34.79 -41.08 61.91
C ALA A 13 35.40 -42.50 62.02
N ASP A 14 36.21 -42.90 61.04
CA ASP A 14 36.84 -44.24 61.02
C ASP A 14 38.01 -44.35 62.02
N ALA A 15 38.69 -43.23 62.33
CA ALA A 15 39.72 -43.18 63.36
C ALA A 15 39.14 -43.26 64.78
N PHE A 16 38.01 -42.59 65.05
CA PHE A 16 37.41 -42.57 66.38
C PHE A 16 36.77 -43.92 66.74
N CYS A 17 36.12 -44.60 65.78
CA CYS A 17 35.57 -45.95 65.99
C CYS A 17 36.66 -47.00 66.25
N ARG A 18 37.83 -46.90 65.60
CA ARG A 18 38.94 -47.85 65.82
C ARG A 18 39.62 -47.66 67.18
N VAL A 19 39.72 -46.43 67.66
CA VAL A 19 40.34 -46.16 68.98
C VAL A 19 39.43 -46.64 70.11
N LEU A 20 38.11 -46.44 70.01
CA LEU A 20 37.14 -46.91 71.02
C LEU A 20 37.03 -48.43 71.08
N PHE A 21 37.17 -49.14 69.95
CA PHE A 21 37.14 -50.60 69.92
C PHE A 21 38.40 -51.24 70.51
N ILE A 22 39.57 -50.59 70.35
CA ILE A 22 40.84 -51.07 70.90
C ILE A 22 40.91 -50.85 72.42
N THR A 23 40.39 -49.74 72.93
CA THR A 23 40.39 -49.48 74.39
C THR A 23 39.46 -50.43 75.15
N PHE A 24 38.33 -50.83 74.57
CA PHE A 24 37.43 -51.83 75.19
C PHE A 24 38.02 -53.25 75.20
N LEU A 25 38.76 -53.64 74.16
CA LEU A 25 39.42 -54.96 74.09
C LEU A 25 40.60 -55.09 75.07
N VAL A 26 41.31 -54.00 75.36
CA VAL A 26 42.42 -54.00 76.33
C VAL A 26 41.91 -54.09 77.77
N PHE A 27 40.75 -53.52 78.08
CA PHE A 27 40.18 -53.59 79.43
C PHE A 27 39.53 -54.96 79.74
N ALA A 28 39.05 -55.69 78.73
CA ALA A 28 38.46 -57.01 78.89
C ALA A 28 39.48 -58.15 79.10
N CYS A 29 40.77 -57.95 78.75
CA CYS A 29 41.80 -58.99 78.86
C CYS A 29 42.59 -58.99 80.19
N THR A 30 42.40 -58.01 81.08
CA THR A 30 43.16 -57.92 82.35
C THR A 30 42.40 -58.45 83.58
N LEU A 31 41.24 -59.06 83.39
CA LEU A 31 40.38 -59.58 84.46
C LEU A 31 39.93 -61.01 84.14
N SER A 32 40.85 -61.97 84.10
CA SER A 32 40.53 -63.39 84.25
C SER A 32 41.78 -64.21 84.56
N THR A 33 41.90 -64.59 85.84
CA THR A 33 42.45 -65.82 86.45
C THR A 33 42.95 -65.43 87.84
N LEU A 34 42.03 -65.32 88.80
CA LEU A 34 42.36 -65.49 90.21
C LEU A 34 42.42 -67.01 90.42
N ASP A 35 43.62 -67.56 90.56
CA ASP A 35 43.78 -68.95 91.02
C ASP A 35 43.31 -69.03 92.48
N ASP A 36 42.49 -70.03 92.79
CA ASP A 36 41.99 -70.32 94.12
C ASP A 36 43.16 -70.55 95.09
N ALA A 37 43.31 -69.66 96.07
CA ALA A 37 44.30 -69.78 97.13
C ALA A 37 43.82 -70.82 98.16
N TYR A 38 44.22 -72.09 97.98
CA TYR A 38 44.05 -73.11 99.02
C TYR A 38 44.94 -72.78 100.23
N ALA A 39 44.32 -72.37 101.34
CA ALA A 39 44.98 -72.21 102.62
C ALA A 39 45.36 -73.60 103.19
N ILE A 40 46.66 -73.94 103.16
CA ILE A 40 47.19 -75.11 103.87
C ILE A 40 47.22 -74.80 105.38
N CYS A 41 46.43 -75.55 106.14
CA CYS A 41 46.40 -75.48 107.60
C CYS A 41 47.78 -75.91 108.18
N CYS A 42 48.31 -75.13 109.13
CA CYS A 42 49.62 -75.32 109.75
C CYS A 42 49.71 -76.62 110.57
N THR A 43 50.81 -77.36 110.44
CA THR A 43 51.04 -78.69 111.03
C THR A 43 51.15 -78.75 112.57
N GLU A 44 51.01 -77.63 113.27
CA GLU A 44 51.06 -77.57 114.75
C GLU A 44 49.80 -76.97 115.40
N CYS A 45 48.73 -76.73 114.62
CA CYS A 45 47.47 -76.18 115.14
C CYS A 45 46.42 -77.28 115.36
N ALA A 46 45.55 -77.11 116.37
CA ALA A 46 44.46 -78.04 116.65
C ALA A 46 43.35 -77.90 115.59
N GLN A 47 42.84 -79.04 115.10
CA GLN A 47 41.91 -79.11 113.96
C GLN A 47 40.66 -78.20 114.11
N SER A 48 40.18 -77.97 115.33
CA SER A 48 38.98 -77.15 115.61
C SER A 48 39.14 -75.66 115.28
N ASP A 49 40.37 -75.15 115.25
CA ASP A 49 40.62 -73.72 114.98
C ASP A 49 40.68 -73.43 113.47
N CYS A 50 41.01 -74.43 112.63
CA CYS A 50 40.98 -74.30 111.17
C CYS A 50 39.55 -74.35 110.62
N ASP A 51 38.67 -75.17 111.20
CA ASP A 51 37.26 -75.24 110.76
C ASP A 51 36.51 -73.92 111.03
N ASN A 52 36.70 -73.32 112.22
CA ASN A 52 36.07 -72.03 112.56
C ASN A 52 36.57 -70.86 111.70
N ALA A 53 37.84 -70.88 111.27
CA ALA A 53 38.40 -69.83 110.41
C ALA A 53 37.85 -69.93 108.98
N THR A 54 37.61 -71.15 108.48
CA THR A 54 37.06 -71.39 107.15
C THR A 54 35.59 -70.94 107.09
N ASP A 55 34.78 -71.32 108.09
CA ASP A 55 33.38 -70.89 108.17
C ASP A 55 33.22 -69.37 108.28
N TYR A 56 34.14 -68.67 108.95
CA TYR A 56 34.09 -67.20 109.05
C TYR A 56 34.37 -66.52 107.70
N ILE A 57 35.30 -67.07 106.90
CA ILE A 57 35.66 -66.52 105.59
C ILE A 57 34.54 -66.74 104.58
N ASP A 58 33.92 -67.92 104.56
CA ASP A 58 32.84 -68.24 103.62
C ASP A 58 31.60 -67.37 103.89
N ASN A 59 31.23 -67.18 105.16
CA ASN A 59 30.12 -66.27 105.53
C ASN A 59 30.41 -64.80 105.17
N ALA A 60 31.67 -64.36 105.26
CA ALA A 60 32.05 -63.00 104.87
C ALA A 60 32.02 -62.78 103.35
N HIS A 61 32.29 -63.82 102.55
CA HIS A 61 32.19 -63.75 101.09
C HIS A 61 30.74 -63.68 100.61
N GLU A 62 29.83 -64.47 101.20
CA GLU A 62 28.41 -64.44 100.81
C GLU A 62 27.76 -63.06 101.09
N ASP A 63 28.04 -62.44 102.23
CA ASP A 63 27.50 -61.11 102.59
C ASP A 63 27.98 -59.99 101.64
N ILE A 64 29.22 -60.08 101.14
CA ILE A 64 29.75 -59.11 100.18
C ILE A 64 29.09 -59.26 98.81
N ILE A 65 28.88 -60.49 98.35
CA ILE A 65 28.27 -60.75 97.03
C ILE A 65 26.83 -60.26 96.99
N ASP A 66 26.03 -60.57 98.01
CA ASP A 66 24.63 -60.14 98.06
C ASP A 66 24.51 -58.61 98.07
N ARG A 67 25.36 -57.92 98.83
CA ARG A 67 25.32 -56.46 98.92
C ARG A 67 25.77 -55.76 97.63
N VAL A 68 26.76 -56.31 96.92
CA VAL A 68 27.20 -55.74 95.64
C VAL A 68 26.15 -55.96 94.56
N THR A 69 25.49 -57.12 94.55
CA THR A 69 24.49 -57.44 93.52
C THR A 69 23.24 -56.57 93.66
N SER A 70 22.77 -56.34 94.89
CA SER A 70 21.57 -55.51 95.11
C SER A 70 21.75 -54.03 94.72
N GLU A 71 22.95 -53.48 94.94
CA GLU A 71 23.25 -52.08 94.57
C GLU A 71 23.37 -51.94 93.04
N PHE A 72 23.94 -52.94 92.36
CA PHE A 72 24.12 -52.91 90.90
C PHE A 72 22.79 -52.97 90.13
N ASP A 73 21.83 -53.77 90.62
CA ASP A 73 20.51 -53.87 89.99
C ASP A 73 19.72 -52.57 90.11
N TYR A 74 19.83 -51.88 91.26
CA TYR A 74 19.16 -50.59 91.48
C TYR A 74 19.68 -49.50 90.55
N ASP A 75 21.02 -49.39 90.41
CA ASP A 75 21.65 -48.42 89.51
C ASP A 75 21.32 -48.68 88.02
N LEU A 76 21.13 -49.94 87.64
CA LEU A 76 20.86 -50.31 86.25
C LEU A 76 19.41 -50.00 85.85
N GLU A 77 18.45 -50.19 86.75
CA GLU A 77 17.04 -49.85 86.51
C GLU A 77 16.85 -48.32 86.38
N GLU A 78 17.53 -47.53 87.21
CA GLU A 78 17.51 -46.05 87.11
C GLU A 78 18.14 -45.55 85.79
N PHE A 79 19.22 -46.21 85.33
CA PHE A 79 19.84 -45.88 84.05
C PHE A 79 18.95 -46.24 82.84
N GLU A 80 18.27 -47.38 82.88
CA GLU A 80 17.35 -47.79 81.81
C GLU A 80 16.17 -46.81 81.69
N GLU A 81 15.57 -46.44 82.81
CA GLU A 81 14.45 -45.49 82.82
C GLU A 81 14.88 -44.11 82.31
N TRP A 82 16.06 -43.63 82.72
CA TRP A 82 16.64 -42.40 82.18
C TRP A 82 16.88 -42.47 80.67
N LEU A 83 17.38 -43.59 80.16
CA LEU A 83 17.69 -43.76 78.74
C LEU A 83 16.42 -43.78 77.88
N ILE A 84 15.36 -44.43 78.35
CA ILE A 84 14.10 -44.52 77.60
C ILE A 84 13.27 -43.23 77.74
N GLU A 85 12.98 -42.82 78.97
CA GLU A 85 12.06 -41.71 79.20
C GLU A 85 12.71 -40.36 78.93
N VAL A 86 13.95 -40.16 79.38
CA VAL A 86 14.62 -38.88 79.21
C VAL A 86 15.33 -38.82 77.86
N MET A 87 16.30 -39.70 77.61
CA MET A 87 17.12 -39.58 76.39
C MET A 87 16.31 -39.84 75.12
N PHE A 88 15.56 -40.95 75.04
CA PHE A 88 14.91 -41.33 73.80
C PHE A 88 13.64 -40.52 73.51
N LYS A 89 12.71 -40.46 74.48
CA LYS A 89 11.41 -39.79 74.25
C LYS A 89 11.49 -38.27 74.24
N THR A 90 12.28 -37.65 75.14
CA THR A 90 12.31 -36.16 75.21
C THR A 90 13.32 -35.51 74.28
N GLN A 91 14.44 -36.18 73.95
CA GLN A 91 15.49 -35.57 73.13
C GLN A 91 15.51 -36.12 71.70
N PHE A 92 15.66 -37.43 71.53
CA PHE A 92 15.88 -38.01 70.20
C PHE A 92 14.64 -38.01 69.30
N LEU A 93 13.50 -38.44 69.81
CA LEU A 93 12.27 -38.55 69.03
C LEU A 93 11.79 -37.20 68.46
N PRO A 94 11.68 -36.12 69.26
CA PRO A 94 11.34 -34.80 68.71
C PRO A 94 12.43 -34.23 67.80
N ALA A 95 13.72 -34.45 68.08
CA ALA A 95 14.79 -34.00 67.20
C ALA A 95 14.75 -34.67 65.82
N MET A 96 14.45 -35.97 65.74
CA MET A 96 14.26 -36.67 64.47
C MET A 96 13.00 -36.21 63.73
N ALA A 97 11.92 -35.92 64.46
CA ALA A 97 10.71 -35.37 63.88
C ALA A 97 10.96 -33.96 63.29
N ASP A 98 11.67 -33.10 64.01
CA ASP A 98 12.06 -31.77 63.53
C ASP A 98 13.03 -31.84 62.34
N MET A 99 13.94 -32.82 62.33
CA MET A 99 14.81 -33.04 61.17
C MET A 99 14.00 -33.45 59.93
N ALA A 100 13.00 -34.32 60.09
CA ALA A 100 12.14 -34.76 58.98
C ALA A 100 11.24 -33.61 58.45
N THR A 101 10.71 -32.75 59.33
CA THR A 101 9.94 -31.56 58.90
C THR A 101 10.82 -30.55 58.18
N GLN A 102 12.05 -30.33 58.63
CA GLN A 102 13.00 -29.46 57.94
C GLN A 102 13.41 -30.02 56.57
N MET A 103 13.70 -31.32 56.46
CA MET A 103 14.07 -31.94 55.18
C MET A 103 12.91 -31.90 54.16
N SER A 104 11.67 -32.15 54.59
CA SER A 104 10.49 -32.07 53.72
C SER A 104 10.17 -30.62 53.30
N ALA A 105 10.34 -29.65 54.20
CA ALA A 105 10.22 -28.23 53.86
C ALA A 105 11.25 -27.80 52.80
N VAL A 106 12.50 -28.24 52.94
CA VAL A 106 13.56 -27.97 51.96
C VAL A 106 13.29 -28.66 50.61
N ALA A 107 12.80 -29.91 50.63
CA ALA A 107 12.41 -30.62 49.40
C ALA A 107 11.27 -29.90 48.65
N MET A 108 10.30 -29.33 49.38
CA MET A 108 9.24 -28.51 48.79
C MET A 108 9.78 -27.20 48.18
N GLN A 109 10.75 -26.54 48.83
CA GLN A 109 11.39 -25.34 48.27
C GLN A 109 12.10 -25.61 46.94
N TYR A 110 12.81 -26.74 46.82
CA TYR A 110 13.43 -27.13 45.55
C TYR A 110 12.40 -27.42 44.45
N THR A 111 11.29 -28.07 44.80
CA THR A 111 10.22 -28.36 43.85
C THR A 111 9.51 -27.09 43.39
N GLN A 112 9.30 -26.13 44.29
CA GLN A 112 8.78 -24.80 43.96
C GLN A 112 9.71 -24.05 43.00
N ALA A 113 11.03 -24.10 43.23
CA ALA A 113 12.01 -23.49 42.33
C ALA A 113 11.96 -24.13 40.92
N VAL A 114 11.87 -25.46 40.81
CA VAL A 114 11.73 -26.15 39.52
C VAL A 114 10.41 -25.78 38.83
N GLY A 115 9.31 -25.68 39.58
CA GLY A 115 8.01 -25.23 39.06
C GLY A 115 8.07 -23.82 38.48
N MET A 116 8.75 -22.90 39.18
CA MET A 116 8.98 -21.53 38.67
C MET A 116 9.79 -21.52 37.37
N PHE A 117 10.78 -22.40 37.21
CA PHE A 117 11.54 -22.49 35.96
C PHE A 117 10.71 -23.04 34.79
N LEU A 118 9.86 -24.04 35.02
CA LEU A 118 8.99 -24.58 33.98
C LEU A 118 7.91 -23.57 33.55
N ASP A 119 7.36 -22.82 34.50
CA ASP A 119 6.43 -21.73 34.20
C ASP A 119 7.13 -20.60 33.43
N ALA A 120 8.31 -20.19 33.86
CA ALA A 120 9.12 -19.21 33.15
C ALA A 120 9.48 -19.67 31.72
N GLN A 121 9.76 -20.97 31.52
CA GLN A 121 10.01 -21.52 30.20
C GLN A 121 8.77 -21.43 29.31
N ASN A 122 7.61 -21.88 29.80
CA ASN A 122 6.34 -21.78 29.06
C ASN A 122 5.98 -20.31 28.76
N GLN A 123 6.23 -19.40 29.69
CA GLN A 123 6.02 -17.97 29.49
C GLN A 123 6.97 -17.40 28.42
N MET A 124 8.24 -17.80 28.41
CA MET A 124 9.20 -17.35 27.40
C MET A 124 8.88 -17.93 26.01
N ASP A 125 8.44 -19.19 25.93
CA ASP A 125 8.05 -19.83 24.67
C ASP A 125 6.77 -19.20 24.10
N THR A 126 5.78 -18.91 24.94
CA THR A 126 4.58 -18.18 24.52
C THR A 126 4.90 -16.75 24.08
N GLN A 127 5.76 -16.02 24.80
CA GLN A 127 6.22 -14.69 24.36
C GLN A 127 6.96 -14.75 23.02
N ARG A 128 7.81 -15.76 22.80
CA ARG A 128 8.51 -15.95 21.54
C ARG A 128 7.54 -16.25 20.39
N LEU A 129 6.54 -17.10 20.64
CA LEU A 129 5.49 -17.38 19.68
C LEU A 129 4.67 -16.14 19.34
N PHE A 130 4.27 -15.34 20.34
CA PHE A 130 3.56 -14.09 20.12
C PHE A 130 4.38 -13.10 19.30
N ARG A 131 5.67 -12.95 19.60
CA ARG A 131 6.56 -12.09 18.80
C ARG A 131 6.68 -12.58 17.35
N LYS A 132 6.77 -13.89 17.13
CA LYS A 132 6.81 -14.48 15.78
C LYS A 132 5.53 -14.18 15.02
N LEU A 133 4.36 -14.47 15.62
CA LEU A 133 3.06 -14.20 15.01
C LEU A 133 2.84 -12.71 14.76
N GLN A 134 3.26 -11.85 15.68
CA GLN A 134 3.20 -10.40 15.51
C GLN A 134 4.09 -9.94 14.35
N PHE A 135 5.31 -10.47 14.20
CA PHE A 135 6.19 -10.16 13.08
C PHE A 135 5.62 -10.66 11.75
N ASP A 136 5.14 -11.90 11.70
CA ASP A 136 4.49 -12.46 10.51
C ASP A 136 3.25 -11.64 10.12
N ALA A 137 2.43 -11.23 11.10
CA ALA A 137 1.29 -10.35 10.87
C ALA A 137 1.73 -8.97 10.36
N HIS A 138 2.73 -8.33 10.98
CA HIS A 138 3.25 -7.05 10.50
C HIS A 138 3.79 -7.16 9.07
N ARG A 139 4.53 -8.22 8.74
CA ARG A 139 5.04 -8.47 7.39
C ARG A 139 3.91 -8.61 6.38
N ASP A 140 2.84 -9.34 6.72
CA ASP A 140 1.72 -9.61 5.81
C ASP A 140 0.76 -8.41 5.67
N TYR A 141 0.60 -7.61 6.73
CA TYR A 141 -0.29 -6.45 6.74
C TYR A 141 0.39 -5.18 6.22
N HIS A 142 1.71 -5.05 6.28
CA HIS A 142 2.42 -3.87 5.76
C HIS A 142 2.33 -3.82 4.22
N PRO A 143 1.63 -2.83 3.64
CA PRO A 143 1.59 -2.69 2.19
C PRO A 143 2.97 -2.32 1.65
N SER A 144 3.30 -2.80 0.45
CA SER A 144 4.45 -2.25 -0.28
C SER A 144 4.16 -0.82 -0.71
N GLN A 145 5.20 0.01 -0.80
CA GLN A 145 5.11 1.35 -1.38
C GLN A 145 4.51 1.30 -2.79
N ASP A 146 4.77 0.20 -3.50
CA ASP A 146 4.18 -0.06 -4.80
C ASP A 146 2.63 -0.11 -4.78
N PHE A 147 2.06 -0.79 -3.78
CA PHE A 147 0.61 -0.87 -3.68
C PHE A 147 -0.03 0.51 -3.41
N CYS A 148 0.67 1.37 -2.66
CA CYS A 148 0.21 2.72 -2.36
C CYS A 148 0.11 3.61 -3.61
N TRP A 149 1.01 3.45 -4.59
CA TRP A 149 0.91 4.22 -5.83
C TRP A 149 -0.30 3.79 -6.66
N PHE A 150 -0.58 2.49 -6.78
CA PHE A 150 -1.74 1.99 -7.51
C PHE A 150 -3.04 2.54 -6.91
N GLY A 151 -3.18 2.47 -5.58
CA GLY A 151 -4.37 2.97 -4.88
C GLY A 151 -4.56 4.48 -5.01
N THR A 152 -3.47 5.24 -5.00
CA THR A 152 -3.51 6.71 -5.13
C THR A 152 -3.81 7.14 -6.57
N ASN A 153 -3.25 6.45 -7.56
CA ASN A 153 -3.43 6.77 -8.97
C ASN A 153 -4.91 6.64 -9.42
N VAL A 154 -5.65 5.68 -8.87
CA VAL A 154 -7.10 5.53 -9.15
C VAL A 154 -7.89 6.81 -8.85
N ARG A 155 -7.51 7.60 -7.85
CA ARG A 155 -8.17 8.88 -7.54
C ARG A 155 -7.90 9.93 -8.62
N SER A 156 -6.66 10.00 -9.12
CA SER A 156 -6.28 10.88 -10.22
C SER A 156 -7.01 10.51 -11.50
N LEU A 157 -7.01 9.21 -11.85
CA LEU A 157 -7.70 8.68 -13.03
C LEU A 157 -9.20 8.96 -13.00
N ALA A 158 -9.86 8.74 -11.86
CA ALA A 158 -11.30 8.99 -11.73
C ALA A 158 -11.64 10.49 -11.91
N ALA A 159 -10.77 11.38 -11.42
CA ALA A 159 -10.96 12.81 -11.59
C ALA A 159 -10.79 13.24 -13.07
N THR A 160 -9.75 12.74 -13.75
CA THR A 160 -9.51 13.07 -15.16
C THR A 160 -10.50 12.41 -16.11
N GLU A 161 -11.01 11.22 -15.78
CA GLU A 161 -12.12 10.59 -16.53
C GLU A 161 -13.38 11.46 -16.48
N ASN A 162 -13.73 12.00 -15.31
CA ASN A 162 -14.92 12.84 -15.16
C ASN A 162 -14.80 14.15 -15.95
N ILE A 163 -13.63 14.80 -15.94
CA ILE A 163 -13.36 15.99 -16.75
C ILE A 163 -13.48 15.64 -18.24
N GLY A 164 -12.88 14.54 -18.68
CA GLY A 164 -12.96 14.09 -20.06
C GLY A 164 -14.38 13.80 -20.53
N ARG A 165 -15.20 13.16 -19.68
CA ARG A 165 -16.64 12.93 -19.95
C ARG A 165 -17.40 14.24 -20.06
N PHE A 166 -17.15 15.19 -19.17
CA PHE A 166 -17.78 16.50 -19.18
C PHE A 166 -17.43 17.28 -20.46
N ASN A 167 -16.14 17.38 -20.80
CA ASN A 167 -15.67 18.06 -22.00
C ASN A 167 -16.25 17.44 -23.28
N GLY A 168 -16.26 16.10 -23.37
CA GLY A 168 -16.88 15.39 -24.51
C GLY A 168 -18.38 15.67 -24.65
N LEU A 169 -19.11 15.79 -23.53
CA LEU A 169 -20.52 16.15 -23.52
C LEU A 169 -20.74 17.62 -23.93
N ALA A 170 -19.94 18.54 -23.41
CA ALA A 170 -19.99 19.96 -23.73
C ALA A 170 -19.75 20.21 -25.23
N LEU A 171 -18.71 19.59 -25.81
CA LEU A 171 -18.43 19.63 -27.25
C LEU A 171 -19.59 19.08 -28.09
N SER A 172 -20.22 18.00 -27.62
CA SER A 172 -21.38 17.41 -28.29
C SER A 172 -22.58 18.37 -28.28
N GLN A 173 -22.85 19.02 -27.15
CA GLN A 173 -23.90 20.03 -27.05
C GLN A 173 -23.62 21.25 -27.92
N LEU A 174 -22.40 21.78 -27.89
CA LEU A 174 -21.98 22.92 -28.71
C LEU A 174 -22.18 22.63 -30.20
N SER A 175 -21.73 21.45 -30.64
CA SER A 175 -21.85 21.04 -32.05
C SER A 175 -23.29 20.90 -32.50
N LEU A 176 -24.15 20.33 -31.65
CA LEU A 176 -25.56 20.12 -31.93
C LEU A 176 -26.31 21.46 -31.92
N ALA A 177 -26.01 22.33 -30.96
CA ALA A 177 -26.57 23.68 -30.85
C ALA A 177 -26.26 24.51 -32.12
N ARG A 178 -25.03 24.44 -32.64
CA ARG A 178 -24.65 25.06 -33.92
C ARG A 178 -25.42 24.49 -35.11
N GLN A 179 -25.53 23.16 -35.22
CA GLN A 179 -26.27 22.53 -36.32
C GLN A 179 -27.77 22.83 -36.29
N MET A 180 -28.36 22.90 -35.09
CA MET A 180 -29.80 23.15 -34.90
C MET A 180 -30.16 24.64 -34.90
N GLY A 181 -29.21 25.52 -34.61
CA GLY A 181 -29.41 26.97 -34.64
C GLY A 181 -30.04 27.47 -33.36
N ASN A 182 -29.63 26.90 -32.23
CA ASN A 182 -30.10 27.36 -30.94
C ASN A 182 -29.68 28.81 -30.72
N VAL A 183 -30.51 29.55 -29.97
CA VAL A 183 -30.20 30.92 -29.56
C VAL A 183 -28.85 30.93 -28.83
N ASN A 184 -28.02 31.93 -29.09
CA ASN A 184 -26.64 32.07 -28.58
C ASN A 184 -25.64 31.00 -29.04
N ALA A 185 -25.97 30.18 -30.04
CA ALA A 185 -25.00 29.27 -30.66
C ALA A 185 -24.31 29.92 -31.87
N ALA A 186 -23.07 29.50 -32.14
CA ALA A 186 -22.36 29.85 -33.36
C ALA A 186 -23.20 29.46 -34.59
N GLY A 187 -23.42 30.42 -35.49
CA GLY A 187 -24.27 30.25 -36.66
C GLY A 187 -25.77 30.30 -36.38
N SER A 188 -26.26 30.86 -35.27
CA SER A 188 -27.71 30.99 -34.99
C SER A 188 -28.49 31.82 -36.01
N ILE A 189 -27.86 32.84 -36.61
CA ILE A 189 -28.51 33.82 -37.51
C ILE A 189 -28.69 33.24 -38.92
N SER A 190 -27.60 32.92 -39.61
CA SER A 190 -27.63 32.41 -40.98
C SER A 190 -26.44 31.50 -41.26
N SER A 191 -26.53 30.70 -42.33
CA SER A 191 -25.40 29.88 -42.77
C SER A 191 -24.24 30.72 -43.30
N SER A 192 -24.53 31.90 -43.85
CA SER A 192 -23.54 32.82 -44.39
C SER A 192 -22.75 33.50 -43.28
N ASP A 193 -23.41 33.85 -42.17
CA ASP A 193 -22.75 34.45 -41.01
C ASP A 193 -21.82 33.47 -40.30
N ASP A 194 -22.22 32.20 -40.18
CA ASP A 194 -21.33 31.14 -39.67
C ASP A 194 -20.07 30.99 -40.54
N TYR A 195 -20.25 31.05 -41.86
CA TYR A 195 -19.13 30.98 -42.80
C TYR A 195 -18.22 32.20 -42.68
N ARG A 196 -18.80 33.41 -42.60
CA ARG A 196 -18.05 34.67 -42.42
C ARG A 196 -17.23 34.66 -41.14
N SER A 197 -17.82 34.31 -40.00
CA SER A 197 -17.11 34.24 -38.72
C SER A 197 -15.97 33.21 -38.74
N ARG A 198 -16.15 32.07 -39.40
CA ARG A 198 -15.08 31.08 -39.57
C ARG A 198 -13.99 31.54 -40.53
N TRP A 199 -14.36 32.29 -41.57
CA TRP A 199 -13.39 32.89 -42.47
C TRP A 199 -12.52 33.92 -41.75
N GLU A 200 -13.13 34.79 -40.95
CA GLU A 200 -12.40 35.74 -40.10
C GLU A 200 -11.47 35.02 -39.12
N GLN A 201 -11.95 33.95 -38.47
CA GLN A 201 -11.13 33.12 -37.58
C GLN A 201 -9.94 32.46 -38.33
N PHE A 202 -10.17 31.98 -39.55
CA PHE A 202 -9.12 31.41 -40.39
C PHE A 202 -8.05 32.46 -40.72
N VAL A 203 -8.45 33.64 -41.20
CA VAL A 203 -7.54 34.74 -41.55
C VAL A 203 -6.70 35.18 -40.35
N ASP A 204 -7.30 35.26 -39.17
CA ASP A 204 -6.63 35.76 -37.96
C ASP A 204 -5.69 34.74 -37.30
N THR A 205 -6.08 33.46 -37.28
CA THR A 205 -5.46 32.44 -36.43
C THR A 205 -4.78 31.30 -37.19
N TYR A 206 -5.29 30.91 -38.35
CA TYR A 206 -4.88 29.67 -39.04
C TYR A 206 -4.16 29.90 -40.38
N CYS A 207 -4.27 31.11 -40.94
CA CYS A 207 -3.83 31.42 -42.29
C CYS A 207 -2.31 31.30 -42.48
N ASP A 208 -1.86 30.39 -43.36
CA ASP A 208 -0.51 30.42 -43.92
C ASP A 208 -0.48 31.21 -45.23
N THR A 209 0.44 32.15 -45.32
CA THR A 209 0.70 32.95 -46.54
C THR A 209 1.43 32.15 -47.61
N ARG A 210 2.04 31.02 -47.24
CA ARG A 210 2.75 30.10 -48.13
C ARG A 210 1.85 29.07 -48.78
N ASP A 211 0.65 28.87 -48.23
CA ASP A 211 -0.29 27.92 -48.76
C ASP A 211 -0.91 28.40 -50.08
N ASN A 212 -1.25 27.43 -50.93
CA ASN A 212 -1.79 27.63 -52.28
C ASN A 212 -0.84 28.35 -53.26
N ASN A 213 0.29 27.69 -53.55
CA ASN A 213 1.23 28.03 -54.64
C ASN A 213 1.77 29.46 -54.61
N ARG A 214 2.50 29.80 -53.54
CA ARG A 214 3.25 31.07 -53.42
C ARG A 214 4.46 31.12 -54.35
N GLN A 215 4.21 31.26 -55.65
CA GLN A 215 5.25 31.40 -56.67
C GLN A 215 5.72 32.87 -56.82
N ILE A 216 4.86 33.85 -56.49
CA ILE A 216 5.14 35.30 -56.60
C ILE A 216 4.46 36.02 -55.42
N SER A 217 5.07 37.10 -54.90
CA SER A 217 4.44 37.99 -53.89
C SER A 217 3.09 38.50 -54.39
N GLY A 218 2.02 38.39 -53.59
CA GLY A 218 0.66 38.77 -54.00
C GLY A 218 -0.12 37.71 -54.79
N THR A 219 0.33 36.45 -54.81
CA THR A 219 -0.43 35.29 -55.33
C THR A 219 -0.68 34.26 -54.23
N GLY A 220 -1.76 33.49 -54.33
CA GLY A 220 -2.13 32.46 -53.34
C GLY A 220 -2.96 33.00 -52.17
N LEU A 221 -2.76 32.46 -50.97
CA LEU A 221 -3.44 32.88 -49.74
C LEU A 221 -2.91 34.20 -49.16
N ASP A 222 -1.85 34.77 -49.73
CA ASP A 222 -1.24 36.06 -49.35
C ASP A 222 -2.28 37.19 -49.20
N LEU A 223 -3.16 37.36 -50.20
CA LEU A 223 -4.25 38.35 -50.20
C LEU A 223 -5.36 38.03 -49.18
N ALA A 224 -5.57 36.76 -48.89
CA ALA A 224 -6.58 36.33 -47.92
C ALA A 224 -6.09 36.48 -46.48
N CYS A 225 -4.79 36.26 -46.25
CA CYS A 225 -4.14 36.37 -44.95
C CYS A 225 -3.73 37.82 -44.59
N ASP A 226 -4.07 38.82 -45.42
CA ASP A 226 -3.83 40.23 -45.11
C ASP A 226 -4.90 40.76 -44.14
N ARG A 227 -4.68 40.48 -42.86
CA ARG A 227 -5.57 40.93 -41.77
C ARG A 227 -5.73 42.44 -41.70
N ASN A 228 -4.72 43.20 -42.12
CA ASN A 228 -4.70 44.65 -41.90
C ASN A 228 -5.27 45.43 -43.09
N GLY A 229 -5.68 44.75 -44.18
CA GLY A 229 -6.17 45.38 -45.41
C GLY A 229 -5.18 46.37 -46.03
N LEU A 230 -3.92 46.32 -45.58
CA LEU A 230 -2.84 47.13 -46.07
C LEU A 230 -2.16 46.27 -47.12
N ALA A 231 -2.32 46.64 -48.38
CA ALA A 231 -1.48 46.21 -49.51
C ALA A 231 0.01 46.59 -49.34
N SER A 232 0.54 46.48 -48.12
CA SER A 232 1.87 46.79 -47.64
C SER A 232 2.90 45.74 -48.04
N GLY A 233 2.52 44.70 -48.79
CA GLY A 233 3.46 43.70 -49.29
C GLY A 233 4.08 42.82 -48.21
N SER A 234 3.61 42.90 -46.97
CA SER A 234 4.00 42.04 -45.85
C SER A 234 2.78 41.34 -45.29
N ALA A 235 2.46 40.21 -45.90
CA ALA A 235 1.48 39.24 -45.43
C ALA A 235 1.70 38.95 -43.94
N ALA A 236 0.78 39.40 -43.08
CA ALA A 236 0.93 39.26 -41.64
C ALA A 236 0.82 37.79 -41.20
N GLY A 237 0.06 36.97 -41.95
CA GLY A 237 -0.23 35.58 -41.60
C GLY A 237 -0.99 35.47 -40.27
N ALA A 238 -1.14 34.24 -39.78
CA ALA A 238 -1.65 33.98 -38.44
C ALA A 238 -0.90 34.79 -37.36
N ARG A 239 -1.64 35.31 -36.36
CA ARG A 239 -1.05 36.00 -35.17
C ARG A 239 0.00 35.14 -34.48
N ASP A 240 -0.30 33.85 -34.35
CA ASP A 240 0.58 32.86 -33.77
C ASP A 240 0.98 31.84 -34.85
N ARG A 241 2.28 31.77 -35.13
CA ARG A 241 2.83 30.85 -36.12
C ARG A 241 2.68 29.38 -35.72
N GLN A 242 2.54 29.07 -34.43
CA GLN A 242 2.33 27.70 -33.97
C GLN A 242 0.92 27.18 -34.30
N ARG A 243 -0.04 28.09 -34.51
CA ARG A 243 -1.45 27.74 -34.77
C ARG A 243 -1.79 27.64 -36.25
N ILE A 244 -0.91 28.05 -37.16
CA ILE A 244 -1.08 27.92 -38.62
C ILE A 244 -1.53 26.51 -38.98
N ASN A 245 -2.63 26.36 -39.71
CA ASN A 245 -3.21 25.09 -40.17
C ASN A 245 -3.67 24.10 -39.07
N ARG A 246 -3.79 24.50 -37.79
CA ARG A 246 -4.29 23.60 -36.73
C ARG A 246 -5.77 23.25 -36.88
N ASP A 247 -6.54 24.04 -37.63
CA ASP A 247 -7.94 23.81 -37.94
C ASP A 247 -8.20 22.71 -39.00
N ILE A 248 -7.15 22.25 -39.69
CA ILE A 248 -7.22 21.18 -40.70
C ILE A 248 -6.31 19.99 -40.36
N ASP A 249 -5.21 20.24 -39.64
CA ASP A 249 -4.23 19.22 -39.30
C ASP A 249 -4.63 18.43 -38.04
N TYR A 250 -5.37 17.34 -38.25
CA TYR A 250 -5.79 16.43 -37.20
C TYR A 250 -4.59 15.78 -36.48
N THR A 251 -3.53 15.44 -37.21
CA THR A 251 -2.41 14.70 -36.64
C THR A 251 -1.65 15.54 -35.64
N ARG A 252 -1.32 16.79 -35.99
CA ARG A 252 -0.62 17.71 -35.08
C ARG A 252 -1.51 18.21 -33.94
N LEU A 253 -2.81 18.42 -34.17
CA LEU A 253 -3.70 18.91 -33.12
C LEU A 253 -4.18 17.82 -32.17
N VAL A 254 -4.54 16.64 -32.65
CA VAL A 254 -5.25 15.62 -31.85
C VAL A 254 -4.46 14.32 -31.70
N GLU A 255 -3.75 13.87 -32.72
CA GLU A 255 -3.11 12.55 -32.71
C GLU A 255 -1.80 12.54 -31.92
N GLU A 256 -0.88 13.44 -32.25
CA GLU A 256 0.45 13.58 -31.68
C GLU A 256 0.45 13.97 -30.18
N PRO A 257 -0.26 15.02 -29.74
CA PRO A 257 -0.26 15.40 -28.33
C PRO A 257 -1.01 14.36 -27.48
N ARG A 258 -0.41 13.94 -26.36
CA ARG A 258 -1.05 13.04 -25.37
C ARG A 258 -2.10 13.75 -24.51
N THR A 259 -1.94 15.06 -24.35
CA THR A 259 -2.76 15.93 -23.52
C THR A 259 -3.09 17.18 -24.31
N LEU A 260 -4.36 17.59 -24.30
CA LEU A 260 -4.88 18.82 -24.89
C LEU A 260 -5.34 19.73 -23.77
N ASN A 261 -5.00 21.01 -23.82
CA ASN A 261 -5.46 21.95 -22.79
C ASN A 261 -6.90 22.39 -23.05
N ILE A 262 -7.87 21.63 -22.52
CA ILE A 262 -9.30 21.86 -22.77
C ILE A 262 -10.03 21.80 -21.45
N ASP A 263 -10.64 22.92 -21.07
CA ASP A 263 -11.48 23.02 -19.90
C ASP A 263 -12.79 23.75 -20.23
N MET A 264 -13.84 22.98 -20.50
CA MET A 264 -15.17 23.52 -20.82
C MET A 264 -15.93 23.96 -19.55
N ALA A 265 -15.40 23.67 -18.36
CA ALA A 265 -16.01 24.05 -17.09
C ALA A 265 -15.49 25.41 -16.61
N ASP A 266 -14.45 25.93 -17.25
CA ASP A 266 -13.86 27.20 -16.89
C ASP A 266 -14.83 28.34 -17.24
N LEU A 267 -15.41 28.93 -16.21
CA LEU A 267 -16.24 30.14 -16.30
C LEU A 267 -15.39 31.41 -16.38
N THR A 268 -14.08 31.30 -16.18
CA THR A 268 -13.11 32.38 -16.39
C THR A 268 -12.67 32.38 -17.85
N LEU A 269 -13.64 32.63 -18.73
CA LEU A 269 -13.35 33.21 -20.03
C LEU A 269 -12.86 34.64 -19.78
N ASP A 270 -11.64 34.79 -19.24
CA ASP A 270 -11.01 36.08 -19.01
C ASP A 270 -10.55 36.64 -20.36
N VAL A 271 -11.53 37.09 -21.13
CA VAL A 271 -11.35 37.90 -22.35
C VAL A 271 -10.75 39.28 -22.01
N THR A 272 -10.47 39.55 -20.72
CA THR A 272 -9.88 40.81 -20.24
C THR A 272 -8.44 40.68 -19.73
N ALA A 273 -7.84 39.48 -19.76
CA ALA A 273 -6.41 39.36 -19.58
C ALA A 273 -5.69 39.85 -20.85
N GLU A 274 -5.44 41.16 -20.89
CA GLU A 274 -4.38 41.77 -21.68
C GLU A 274 -3.14 40.84 -21.69
N PRO A 275 -2.44 40.69 -22.84
CA PRO A 275 -1.21 39.89 -22.89
C PRO A 275 -0.18 40.60 -22.03
N LEU A 276 -0.04 40.16 -20.77
CA LEU A 276 0.96 40.69 -19.87
C LEU A 276 2.33 40.16 -20.31
N ASP A 277 2.92 40.88 -21.26
CA ASP A 277 4.24 40.72 -21.87
C ASP A 277 5.37 40.93 -20.83
N THR A 278 5.39 40.10 -19.77
CA THR A 278 6.32 40.25 -18.63
C THR A 278 7.06 38.94 -18.33
N LEU A 279 8.11 38.75 -19.14
CA LEU A 279 9.47 38.34 -18.78
C LEU A 279 9.76 36.98 -18.08
N ILE A 280 8.77 36.19 -17.68
CA ILE A 280 8.97 34.74 -17.36
C ILE A 280 7.93 33.85 -18.10
N ILE A 281 7.10 34.46 -18.96
CA ILE A 281 6.10 33.79 -19.78
C ILE A 281 6.67 33.62 -21.20
N GLY A 282 7.76 32.86 -21.29
CA GLY A 282 8.40 32.49 -22.56
C GLY A 282 8.20 31.02 -22.93
N LEU A 283 7.58 30.22 -22.05
CA LEU A 283 7.40 28.77 -22.25
C LEU A 283 5.94 28.31 -22.29
N ILE A 284 4.98 29.20 -22.01
CA ILE A 284 3.56 28.85 -22.04
C ILE A 284 2.75 30.05 -22.55
N ASN A 285 2.93 30.37 -23.84
CA ASN A 285 1.74 30.81 -24.58
C ASN A 285 0.85 29.57 -24.56
N GLU A 286 -0.11 29.44 -23.64
CA GLU A 286 -1.06 28.32 -23.72
C GLU A 286 -1.82 28.50 -25.02
N PRO A 287 -1.56 27.68 -26.05
CA PRO A 287 -2.34 27.78 -27.26
C PRO A 287 -3.78 27.47 -26.86
N ALA A 288 -4.75 28.24 -27.37
CA ALA A 288 -6.17 27.98 -27.15
C ALA A 288 -6.57 26.70 -27.91
N ASP A 289 -6.13 25.54 -27.38
CA ASP A 289 -6.40 24.20 -27.92
C ASP A 289 -7.91 23.96 -28.00
N GLU A 290 -8.68 24.56 -27.09
CA GLU A 290 -10.13 24.58 -27.14
C GLU A 290 -10.67 25.19 -28.45
N GLU A 291 -10.19 26.38 -28.80
CA GLU A 291 -10.60 27.09 -30.02
C GLU A 291 -10.21 26.29 -31.27
N ASP A 292 -9.00 25.72 -31.27
CA ASP A 292 -8.46 24.91 -32.36
C ASP A 292 -9.25 23.62 -32.57
N VAL A 293 -9.59 22.93 -31.49
CA VAL A 293 -10.39 21.71 -31.53
C VAL A 293 -11.81 22.01 -31.99
N ILE A 294 -12.40 23.11 -31.53
CA ILE A 294 -13.72 23.55 -31.99
C ILE A 294 -13.66 23.87 -33.48
N ALA A 295 -12.64 24.60 -33.95
CA ALA A 295 -12.45 24.94 -35.37
C ALA A 295 -12.29 23.69 -36.25
N LEU A 296 -11.42 22.76 -35.86
CA LEU A 296 -11.24 21.47 -36.54
C LEU A 296 -12.54 20.67 -36.58
N SER A 297 -13.29 20.62 -35.47
CA SER A 297 -14.58 19.94 -35.42
C SER A 297 -15.59 20.52 -36.42
N LYS A 298 -15.60 21.85 -36.57
CA LYS A 298 -16.47 22.58 -37.51
C LYS A 298 -16.07 22.25 -38.94
N ASN A 299 -14.77 22.16 -39.25
CA ASN A 299 -14.27 21.79 -40.59
C ASN A 299 -14.61 20.33 -40.95
N LEU A 300 -14.40 19.38 -40.03
CA LEU A 300 -14.60 17.94 -40.30
C LEU A 300 -16.07 17.52 -40.40
N TYR A 301 -16.91 17.91 -39.44
CA TYR A 301 -18.26 17.36 -39.30
C TYR A 301 -19.37 18.35 -39.68
N GLY A 302 -19.05 19.63 -39.86
CA GLY A 302 -20.04 20.69 -40.02
C GLY A 302 -19.56 21.87 -40.87
N HIS A 303 -18.86 21.62 -41.98
CA HIS A 303 -18.29 22.66 -42.84
C HIS A 303 -19.34 23.64 -43.39
N LYS A 304 -20.58 23.18 -43.58
CA LYS A 304 -21.76 24.01 -43.87
C LYS A 304 -22.83 23.68 -42.86
N VAL A 305 -23.26 24.68 -42.09
CA VAL A 305 -24.45 24.57 -41.25
C VAL A 305 -25.67 24.39 -42.14
N LEU A 306 -26.71 23.76 -41.58
CA LEU A 306 -27.92 23.47 -42.33
C LEU A 306 -28.70 24.77 -42.55
N SER A 307 -29.18 25.02 -43.77
CA SER A 307 -30.05 26.18 -44.02
C SER A 307 -31.37 25.98 -43.27
N ARG A 308 -31.74 26.99 -42.48
CA ARG A 308 -32.93 27.01 -41.61
C ARG A 308 -33.93 28.09 -42.02
N GLU A 309 -33.71 28.73 -43.15
CA GLU A 309 -34.58 29.78 -43.72
C GLU A 309 -35.87 29.18 -44.31
N LEU A 310 -36.58 28.37 -43.53
CA LEU A 310 -37.90 27.88 -43.90
C LEU A 310 -38.96 28.79 -43.28
N SER A 311 -39.57 29.64 -44.11
CA SER A 311 -40.76 30.39 -43.72
C SER A 311 -41.87 29.45 -43.24
N GLY A 312 -42.61 29.85 -42.20
CA GLY A 312 -43.76 29.09 -41.70
C GLY A 312 -44.85 28.85 -42.76
N ALA A 313 -44.89 29.67 -43.82
CA ALA A 313 -45.76 29.45 -44.98
C ALA A 313 -45.30 28.25 -45.83
N VAL A 314 -43.99 28.03 -45.97
CA VAL A 314 -43.39 26.93 -46.74
C VAL A 314 -43.56 25.59 -46.02
N MET A 315 -43.53 25.60 -44.69
CA MET A 315 -43.72 24.41 -43.84
C MET A 315 -45.12 23.77 -43.91
N LYS A 316 -46.11 24.47 -44.49
CA LYS A 316 -47.45 23.91 -44.76
C LYS A 316 -47.46 22.90 -45.92
N SER A 317 -46.44 22.94 -46.79
CA SER A 317 -46.30 21.96 -47.87
C SER A 317 -45.75 20.63 -47.35
N SER A 318 -46.37 19.51 -47.75
CA SER A 318 -45.87 18.15 -47.46
C SER A 318 -44.44 17.92 -48.00
N SER A 319 -44.06 18.57 -49.10
CA SER A 319 -42.71 18.45 -49.66
C SER A 319 -41.65 19.13 -48.77
N ALA A 320 -41.96 20.30 -48.22
CA ALA A 320 -41.08 21.03 -47.30
C ALA A 320 -40.89 20.28 -45.97
N GLN A 321 -41.94 19.65 -45.45
CA GLN A 321 -41.86 18.81 -44.25
C GLN A 321 -40.92 17.62 -44.45
N LYS A 322 -41.01 16.94 -45.61
CA LYS A 322 -40.10 15.83 -45.96
C LYS A 322 -38.64 16.31 -46.09
N LEU A 323 -38.42 17.48 -46.68
CA LEU A 323 -37.09 18.09 -46.79
C LEU A 323 -36.51 18.40 -45.40
N TYR A 324 -37.32 18.95 -44.51
CA TYR A 324 -36.93 19.27 -43.14
C TYR A 324 -36.61 18.01 -42.31
N LEU A 325 -37.39 16.94 -42.46
CA LEU A 325 -37.07 15.63 -41.87
C LEU A 325 -35.75 15.07 -42.42
N ALA A 326 -35.50 15.22 -43.71
CA ALA A 326 -34.22 14.82 -44.31
C ALA A 326 -33.04 15.65 -43.74
N LEU A 327 -33.24 16.94 -43.53
CA LEU A 327 -32.25 17.85 -42.94
C LEU A 327 -31.92 17.48 -41.48
N ARG A 328 -32.94 17.19 -40.65
CA ARG A 328 -32.74 16.64 -39.30
C ARG A 328 -32.01 15.29 -39.32
N SER A 329 -32.29 14.42 -40.30
CA SER A 329 -31.56 13.16 -40.45
C SER A 329 -30.08 13.38 -40.74
N ILE A 330 -29.71 14.45 -41.46
CA ILE A 330 -28.31 14.80 -41.72
C ILE A 330 -27.64 15.29 -40.44
N ALA A 331 -28.31 16.16 -39.67
CA ALA A 331 -27.81 16.61 -38.37
C ALA A 331 -27.54 15.43 -37.42
N ALA A 332 -28.49 14.49 -37.33
CA ALA A 332 -28.34 13.30 -36.51
C ALA A 332 -27.13 12.44 -36.92
N LYS A 333 -26.94 12.21 -38.23
CA LYS A 333 -25.79 11.47 -38.75
C LYS A 333 -24.46 12.15 -38.47
N ARG A 334 -24.41 13.49 -38.60
CA ARG A 334 -23.22 14.28 -38.25
C ARG A 334 -22.93 14.20 -36.76
N GLY A 335 -23.95 14.28 -35.91
CA GLY A 335 -23.83 14.13 -34.46
C GLY A 335 -23.23 12.78 -34.06
N VAL A 336 -23.67 11.68 -34.70
CA VAL A 336 -23.09 10.35 -34.48
C VAL A 336 -21.59 10.32 -34.83
N ALA A 337 -21.23 10.84 -36.01
CA ALA A 337 -19.83 10.89 -36.44
C ALA A 337 -18.98 11.75 -35.48
N GLN A 338 -19.49 12.92 -35.11
CA GLN A 338 -18.81 13.87 -34.24
C GLN A 338 -18.69 13.38 -32.79
N ALA A 339 -19.61 12.55 -32.30
CA ALA A 339 -19.52 11.95 -30.97
C ALA A 339 -18.23 11.13 -30.78
N SER A 340 -17.75 10.47 -31.83
CA SER A 340 -16.49 9.72 -31.77
C SER A 340 -15.27 10.63 -31.64
N PHE A 341 -15.25 11.74 -32.35
CA PHE A 341 -14.22 12.78 -32.25
C PHE A 341 -14.22 13.44 -30.88
N ASN A 342 -15.40 13.86 -30.39
CA ASN A 342 -15.55 14.47 -29.07
C ASN A 342 -15.12 13.53 -27.94
N ALA A 343 -15.35 12.22 -28.08
CA ALA A 343 -14.88 11.23 -27.11
C ALA A 343 -13.34 11.13 -27.09
N ILE A 344 -12.67 11.16 -28.24
CA ILE A 344 -11.19 11.16 -28.31
C ILE A 344 -10.63 12.39 -27.62
N ILE A 345 -11.21 13.56 -27.89
CA ILE A 345 -10.82 14.80 -27.25
C ILE A 345 -11.05 14.75 -25.75
N GLY A 346 -12.19 14.23 -25.30
CA GLY A 346 -12.46 14.04 -23.88
C GLY A 346 -11.43 13.13 -23.20
N LEU A 347 -10.98 12.06 -23.85
CA LEU A 347 -9.93 11.19 -23.29
C LEU A 347 -8.57 11.93 -23.19
N LYS A 348 -8.31 12.84 -24.13
CA LYS A 348 -7.06 13.62 -24.20
C LYS A 348 -7.13 14.96 -23.49
N SER A 349 -8.28 15.40 -22.99
CA SER A 349 -8.39 16.68 -22.31
C SER A 349 -7.54 16.69 -21.06
N SER A 350 -6.98 17.85 -20.75
CA SER A 350 -6.12 18.08 -19.61
C SER A 350 -6.78 17.57 -18.34
N GLY A 351 -5.94 16.95 -17.51
CA GLY A 351 -6.36 16.56 -16.19
C GLY A 351 -6.60 17.78 -15.30
N THR A 352 -6.81 17.50 -14.03
CA THR A 352 -6.94 18.54 -13.01
C THR A 352 -5.69 19.43 -13.00
N GLN A 353 -5.88 20.76 -13.15
CA GLN A 353 -4.81 21.72 -13.39
C GLN A 353 -3.74 21.72 -12.27
N HIS A 354 -2.53 22.09 -12.67
CA HIS A 354 -1.47 22.53 -11.78
C HIS A 354 -1.80 23.99 -11.45
N GLU A 355 -2.25 24.28 -10.24
CA GLU A 355 -2.28 25.68 -9.76
C GLU A 355 -0.90 26.27 -9.98
N GLN A 356 -0.84 27.42 -10.66
CA GLN A 356 0.39 28.16 -10.92
C GLN A 356 1.26 28.14 -9.66
N LEU A 357 2.41 27.47 -9.73
CA LEU A 357 3.47 27.57 -8.73
C LEU A 357 4.05 28.99 -8.76
N LEU A 358 3.30 29.97 -8.26
CA LEU A 358 3.78 31.29 -7.87
C LEU A 358 4.48 31.23 -6.51
N SER A 359 5.06 30.09 -6.14
CA SER A 359 6.00 30.00 -5.02
C SER A 359 7.18 29.09 -5.38
N PRO A 360 8.43 29.57 -5.25
CA PRO A 360 9.62 28.77 -5.49
C PRO A 360 9.85 27.85 -4.29
N PHE A 361 9.29 26.65 -4.30
CA PHE A 361 9.72 25.57 -3.41
C PHE A 361 10.58 24.61 -4.25
N ALA A 362 11.90 24.78 -4.26
CA ALA A 362 12.81 24.30 -3.21
C ALA A 362 12.57 22.82 -2.90
N HIS A 363 13.51 21.99 -3.36
CA HIS A 363 13.65 20.59 -2.97
C HIS A 363 13.55 20.43 -1.44
N PRO A 364 12.90 19.37 -0.93
CA PRO A 364 12.95 19.03 0.48
C PRO A 364 14.29 18.34 0.77
N SER A 365 15.33 19.13 0.95
CA SER A 365 16.49 18.68 1.71
C SER A 365 17.10 19.86 2.44
N VAL A 366 16.93 19.81 3.77
CA VAL A 366 17.69 20.50 4.82
C VAL A 366 17.19 21.91 5.22
N ALA A 367 17.01 22.06 6.54
CA ALA A 367 16.94 23.29 7.33
C ALA A 367 15.62 24.09 7.34
N LEU A 368 14.71 23.70 8.25
CA LEU A 368 14.22 24.52 9.38
C LEU A 368 12.98 23.85 9.96
N GLY A 369 13.08 23.39 11.22
CA GLY A 369 12.04 22.61 11.91
C GLY A 369 10.79 23.42 12.23
N ILE A 370 9.90 23.60 11.24
CA ILE A 370 8.55 24.14 11.42
C ILE A 370 7.54 23.03 11.12
N PRO A 371 6.53 22.76 11.98
CA PRO A 371 5.62 21.64 11.82
C PRO A 371 4.67 21.83 10.63
N ALA A 372 4.49 20.75 9.86
CA ALA A 372 3.68 20.66 8.64
C ALA A 372 2.16 20.62 8.89
N THR A 373 1.59 21.58 9.65
CA THR A 373 0.17 21.52 10.04
C THR A 373 -0.67 22.77 9.77
N ILE A 374 -0.15 23.83 9.14
CA ILE A 374 -0.97 25.03 8.85
C ILE A 374 -0.75 25.43 7.39
N GLY A 375 -1.67 24.99 6.52
CA GLY A 375 -1.61 25.15 5.07
C GLY A 375 -2.39 24.08 4.28
N ALA A 376 -2.95 23.07 4.96
CA ALA A 376 -3.88 22.08 4.38
C ALA A 376 -5.33 22.61 4.29
N GLY A 377 -5.49 23.90 3.96
CA GLY A 377 -6.79 24.55 3.79
C GLY A 377 -6.96 24.97 2.32
N VAL A 378 -7.73 24.18 1.57
CA VAL A 378 -8.25 24.52 0.22
C VAL A 378 -7.23 24.53 -0.94
N LEU A 379 -6.15 23.75 -0.86
CA LEU A 379 -5.44 23.30 -2.07
C LEU A 379 -6.04 21.96 -2.51
N GLY A 380 -6.74 21.96 -3.64
CA GLY A 380 -7.45 20.81 -4.16
C GLY A 380 -6.53 19.59 -4.25
N THR A 381 -6.94 18.49 -3.62
CA THR A 381 -6.29 17.16 -3.62
C THR A 381 -6.30 16.46 -4.98
N LYS A 382 -6.31 17.23 -6.07
CA LYS A 382 -6.55 16.84 -7.45
C LYS A 382 -5.47 17.47 -8.32
N HIS A 383 -4.21 17.03 -8.20
CA HIS A 383 -3.13 17.46 -9.08
C HIS A 383 -2.50 16.25 -9.78
N SER A 384 -3.20 15.75 -10.81
CA SER A 384 -2.78 14.60 -11.62
C SER A 384 -1.30 14.66 -12.06
N GLY A 385 -0.78 15.84 -12.42
CA GLY A 385 0.61 16.03 -12.84
C GLY A 385 1.64 15.75 -11.74
N ARG A 386 1.43 16.25 -10.52
CA ARG A 386 2.35 16.01 -9.40
C ARG A 386 2.36 14.55 -8.97
N PHE A 387 1.19 13.90 -8.99
CA PHE A 387 1.08 12.47 -8.67
C PHE A 387 1.74 11.59 -9.72
N MET A 388 1.52 11.87 -11.01
CA MET A 388 2.18 11.10 -12.07
C MET A 388 3.69 11.34 -12.08
N ALA A 389 4.14 12.56 -11.78
CA ALA A 389 5.56 12.85 -11.66
C ALA A 389 6.25 12.07 -10.54
N SER A 390 5.63 11.99 -9.35
CA SER A 390 6.19 11.19 -8.25
C SER A 390 6.19 9.70 -8.57
N ILE A 391 5.14 9.19 -9.23
CA ILE A 391 5.09 7.79 -9.67
C ILE A 391 6.20 7.50 -10.70
N VAL A 392 6.43 8.38 -11.67
CA VAL A 392 7.49 8.23 -12.66
C VAL A 392 8.86 8.25 -12.01
N GLN A 393 9.09 9.15 -11.04
CA GLN A 393 10.37 9.25 -10.34
C GLN A 393 10.70 7.99 -9.54
N GLU A 394 9.70 7.40 -8.87
CA GLU A 394 9.86 6.18 -8.08
C GLU A 394 9.97 4.92 -8.95
N LEU A 395 9.18 4.83 -10.03
CA LEU A 395 9.11 3.64 -10.88
C LEU A 395 10.11 3.65 -12.04
N LEU A 396 10.70 4.78 -12.41
CA LEU A 396 11.64 4.90 -13.53
C LEU A 396 12.85 5.77 -13.18
N PRO A 397 13.64 5.43 -12.15
CA PRO A 397 14.80 6.22 -11.74
C PRO A 397 15.89 6.32 -12.82
N ALA A 398 15.96 5.33 -13.73
CA ALA A 398 16.95 5.23 -14.81
C ALA A 398 16.44 5.72 -16.19
N SER A 399 15.22 6.26 -16.29
CA SER A 399 14.75 6.90 -17.52
C SER A 399 15.67 8.09 -17.85
N PRO A 400 15.90 8.47 -19.13
CA PRO A 400 16.63 9.69 -19.50
C PRO A 400 16.04 10.97 -18.85
N ALA A 401 14.79 10.90 -18.34
CA ALA A 401 14.16 11.92 -17.53
C ALA A 401 14.67 12.02 -16.07
N GLY A 402 15.37 11.00 -15.56
CA GLY A 402 16.05 11.03 -14.25
C GLY A 402 17.43 11.70 -14.31
N LEU A 403 18.01 11.87 -15.50
CA LEU A 403 19.35 12.43 -15.72
C LEU A 403 19.35 13.88 -16.25
N GLY A 404 18.18 14.54 -16.30
CA GLY A 404 18.09 15.97 -16.68
C GLY A 404 16.99 16.34 -17.69
N GLY A 405 16.16 15.40 -18.14
CA GLY A 405 14.94 15.70 -18.91
C GLY A 405 13.76 16.00 -18.00
N ASN A 406 12.95 17.02 -18.30
CA ASN A 406 11.74 17.29 -17.51
C ASN A 406 10.81 16.07 -17.58
N ILE A 407 10.47 15.45 -16.44
CA ILE A 407 9.45 14.40 -16.35
C ILE A 407 8.16 14.84 -17.06
N PHE A 408 7.85 16.14 -16.99
CA PHE A 408 6.71 16.77 -17.64
C PHE A 408 6.73 16.72 -19.16
N ASP A 409 7.88 16.52 -19.81
CA ASP A 409 7.95 16.32 -21.27
C ASP A 409 7.40 14.94 -21.67
N LEU A 410 7.43 13.96 -20.76
CA LEU A 410 6.93 12.61 -21.01
C LEU A 410 5.42 12.50 -20.74
N ILE A 411 4.96 13.09 -19.64
CA ILE A 411 3.58 12.94 -19.13
C ILE A 411 2.67 14.16 -19.41
N GLY A 412 3.25 15.32 -19.73
CA GLY A 412 2.58 16.61 -19.75
C GLY A 412 2.43 17.21 -18.35
N TYR A 413 2.31 18.54 -18.26
CA TYR A 413 2.08 19.26 -17.00
C TYR A 413 0.73 18.91 -16.33
N SER A 414 -0.28 18.57 -17.13
CA SER A 414 -1.64 18.21 -16.72
C SER A 414 -2.11 16.91 -17.39
N PRO A 415 -1.56 15.73 -17.01
CA PRO A 415 -1.73 14.48 -17.75
C PRO A 415 -3.22 14.10 -17.92
N SER A 416 -3.62 13.91 -19.18
CA SER A 416 -4.97 13.46 -19.55
C SER A 416 -5.27 12.05 -19.05
N TYR A 417 -6.54 11.65 -19.08
CA TYR A 417 -6.92 10.26 -18.79
C TYR A 417 -6.21 9.27 -19.74
N TYR A 418 -6.09 9.64 -21.01
CA TYR A 418 -5.36 8.87 -22.01
C TYR A 418 -3.88 8.71 -21.66
N SER A 419 -3.19 9.79 -21.25
CA SER A 419 -1.76 9.73 -20.93
C SER A 419 -1.49 8.91 -19.66
N GLN A 420 -2.36 9.03 -18.65
CA GLN A 420 -2.28 8.23 -17.42
C GLN A 420 -2.48 6.74 -17.70
N LEU A 421 -3.47 6.38 -18.52
CA LEU A 421 -3.68 4.99 -18.95
C LEU A 421 -2.50 4.48 -19.79
N GLU A 422 -2.01 5.24 -20.77
CA GLU A 422 -0.85 4.82 -21.59
C GLU A 422 0.36 4.51 -20.70
N PHE A 423 0.61 5.35 -19.71
CA PHE A 423 1.69 5.13 -18.75
C PHE A 423 1.50 3.83 -17.96
N LEU A 424 0.33 3.66 -17.34
CA LEU A 424 0.01 2.51 -16.50
C LEU A 424 -0.01 1.18 -17.25
N THR A 425 -0.33 1.22 -18.54
CA THR A 425 -0.61 0.01 -19.34
C THR A 425 0.54 -0.37 -20.26
N LYS A 426 1.42 0.57 -20.62
CA LYS A 426 2.56 0.31 -21.50
C LYS A 426 3.89 0.60 -20.83
N ARG A 427 4.05 1.79 -20.24
CA ARG A 427 5.36 2.26 -19.76
C ARG A 427 5.84 1.54 -18.51
N ILE A 428 4.95 1.27 -17.55
CA ILE A 428 5.30 0.57 -16.32
C ILE A 428 5.83 -0.85 -16.61
N TYR A 429 5.22 -1.56 -17.56
CA TYR A 429 5.63 -2.92 -17.93
C TYR A 429 6.95 -2.99 -18.73
N GLN A 430 7.43 -1.86 -19.24
CA GLN A 430 8.72 -1.81 -19.93
C GLN A 430 9.91 -1.75 -18.95
N ASN A 431 9.68 -1.46 -17.67
CA ASN A 431 10.76 -1.43 -16.68
C ASN A 431 11.03 -2.83 -16.09
N PRO A 432 12.27 -3.36 -16.13
CA PRO A 432 12.64 -4.56 -15.37
C PRO A 432 12.40 -4.46 -13.85
N ASP A 433 12.53 -3.28 -13.24
CA ASP A 433 12.33 -3.08 -11.79
C ASP A 433 10.89 -3.39 -11.37
N PHE A 434 9.93 -3.16 -12.27
CA PHE A 434 8.55 -3.55 -12.04
C PHE A 434 8.46 -5.07 -11.76
N TYR A 435 9.11 -5.89 -12.58
CA TYR A 435 9.13 -7.34 -12.42
C TYR A 435 9.96 -7.79 -11.20
N ALA A 436 11.05 -7.10 -10.88
CA ALA A 436 11.82 -7.37 -9.66
C ALA A 436 10.95 -7.16 -8.41
N ASN A 437 10.18 -6.07 -8.38
CA ASN A 437 9.27 -5.77 -7.28
C ASN A 437 8.05 -6.68 -7.22
N LEU A 438 7.76 -7.46 -8.27
CA LEU A 438 6.76 -8.54 -8.23
C LEU A 438 7.23 -9.77 -7.40
N TYR A 439 8.52 -9.85 -7.04
CA TYR A 439 9.06 -10.87 -6.12
C TYR A 439 9.04 -10.37 -4.65
N ASP A 440 7.87 -9.98 -4.15
CA ASP A 440 7.63 -9.55 -2.76
C ASP A 440 6.91 -10.67 -1.97
N THR A 441 6.47 -10.39 -0.74
CA THR A 441 5.62 -11.28 0.06
C THR A 441 4.39 -11.76 -0.73
N PRO A 442 3.96 -13.01 -0.56
CA PRO A 442 2.84 -13.58 -1.32
C PRO A 442 1.56 -12.76 -1.18
N ARG A 443 1.37 -12.09 -0.03
CA ARG A 443 0.23 -11.19 0.19
C ARG A 443 0.32 -9.92 -0.65
N ASN A 444 1.49 -9.28 -0.74
CA ASN A 444 1.67 -8.10 -1.59
C ASN A 444 1.54 -8.44 -3.08
N VAL A 445 2.04 -9.60 -3.52
CA VAL A 445 1.83 -10.08 -4.90
C VAL A 445 0.34 -10.24 -5.20
N SER A 446 -0.44 -10.81 -4.26
CA SER A 446 -1.89 -10.92 -4.43
C SER A 446 -2.59 -9.55 -4.55
N ARG A 447 -2.14 -8.54 -3.79
CA ARG A 447 -2.65 -7.15 -3.85
C ARG A 447 -2.31 -6.48 -5.18
N LYS A 448 -1.06 -6.61 -5.66
CA LYS A 448 -0.60 -6.10 -6.96
C LYS A 448 -1.39 -6.75 -8.10
N LYS A 449 -1.65 -8.06 -8.04
CA LYS A 449 -2.49 -8.77 -9.02
C LYS A 449 -3.91 -8.19 -9.13
N VAL A 450 -4.54 -7.86 -8.00
CA VAL A 450 -5.86 -7.22 -7.99
C VAL A 450 -5.81 -5.82 -8.59
N ALA A 451 -4.78 -5.02 -8.28
CA ALA A 451 -4.59 -3.70 -8.86
C ALA A 451 -4.38 -3.76 -10.39
N MET A 452 -3.58 -4.71 -10.88
CA MET A 452 -3.41 -4.94 -12.32
C MET A 452 -4.73 -5.35 -12.99
N ARG A 453 -5.51 -6.22 -12.36
CA ARG A 453 -6.84 -6.61 -12.87
C ARG A 453 -7.79 -5.42 -12.92
N ALA A 454 -7.71 -4.49 -11.98
CA ALA A 454 -8.52 -3.27 -12.00
C ALA A 454 -8.16 -2.38 -13.20
N ILE A 455 -6.87 -2.21 -13.50
CA ILE A 455 -6.40 -1.47 -14.68
C ILE A 455 -6.86 -2.17 -15.97
N GLU A 456 -6.76 -3.50 -16.04
CA GLU A 456 -7.26 -4.28 -17.18
C GLU A 456 -8.75 -4.03 -17.43
N LEU A 457 -9.58 -4.05 -16.39
CA LEU A 457 -11.01 -3.73 -16.50
C LEU A 457 -11.27 -2.30 -17.00
N MET A 458 -10.42 -1.33 -16.63
CA MET A 458 -10.52 0.04 -17.15
C MET A 458 -10.20 0.10 -18.65
N ILE A 459 -9.17 -0.63 -19.10
CA ILE A 459 -8.84 -0.73 -20.53
C ILE A 459 -9.97 -1.42 -21.30
N ASP A 460 -10.47 -2.54 -20.78
CA ASP A 460 -11.56 -3.30 -21.40
C ASP A 460 -12.80 -2.43 -21.58
N ARG A 461 -13.13 -1.61 -20.56
CA ARG A 461 -14.20 -0.61 -20.67
C ARG A 461 -13.93 0.39 -21.79
N ALA A 462 -12.72 0.94 -21.89
CA ALA A 462 -12.37 1.89 -22.94
C ALA A 462 -12.41 1.27 -24.35
N ILE A 463 -11.98 0.01 -24.49
CA ILE A 463 -12.08 -0.77 -25.73
C ILE A 463 -13.54 -0.99 -26.09
N TYR A 464 -14.37 -1.41 -25.12
CA TYR A 464 -15.80 -1.62 -25.31
C TYR A 464 -16.52 -0.34 -25.75
N GLU A 465 -16.27 0.79 -25.08
CA GLU A 465 -16.83 2.08 -25.48
C GLU A 465 -16.36 2.50 -26.89
N SER A 466 -15.13 2.17 -27.28
CA SER A 466 -14.62 2.40 -28.63
C SER A 466 -15.32 1.52 -29.68
N GLN A 467 -15.53 0.24 -29.38
CA GLN A 467 -16.25 -0.70 -30.23
C GLN A 467 -17.69 -0.24 -30.46
N LEU A 468 -18.40 0.17 -29.41
CA LEU A 468 -19.75 0.72 -29.53
C LEU A 468 -19.81 1.94 -30.46
N ARG A 469 -18.85 2.87 -30.34
CA ARG A 469 -18.76 4.03 -31.23
C ARG A 469 -18.49 3.61 -32.68
N ARG A 470 -17.63 2.62 -32.88
CA ARG A 470 -17.37 2.04 -34.22
C ARG A 470 -18.61 1.41 -34.81
N GLU A 471 -19.35 0.60 -34.05
CA GLU A 471 -20.59 -0.04 -34.49
C GLU A 471 -21.65 1.00 -34.86
N MET A 472 -21.81 2.04 -34.04
CA MET A 472 -22.72 3.15 -34.31
C MET A 472 -22.36 3.88 -35.61
N ASN A 473 -21.08 4.21 -35.80
CA ASN A 473 -20.59 4.87 -37.02
C ASN A 473 -20.79 4.01 -38.27
N VAL A 474 -20.45 2.72 -38.20
CA VAL A 474 -20.63 1.77 -39.32
C VAL A 474 -22.12 1.58 -39.63
N SER A 475 -22.99 1.51 -38.63
CA SER A 475 -24.44 1.41 -38.81
C SER A 475 -25.02 2.64 -39.52
N VAL A 476 -24.54 3.83 -39.16
CA VAL A 476 -24.91 5.08 -39.85
C VAL A 476 -24.39 5.10 -41.28
N LEU A 477 -23.16 4.65 -41.52
CA LEU A 477 -22.59 4.56 -42.86
C LEU A 477 -23.40 3.61 -43.76
N LEU A 478 -23.69 2.41 -43.23
CA LEU A 478 -24.46 1.38 -43.91
C LEU A 478 -25.88 1.86 -44.23
N SER A 479 -26.59 2.40 -43.23
CA SER A 479 -27.94 2.95 -43.44
C SER A 479 -27.95 4.11 -44.44
N SER A 480 -26.87 4.91 -44.50
CA SER A 480 -26.75 5.98 -45.49
C SER A 480 -26.58 5.45 -46.90
N LYS A 481 -25.80 4.37 -47.11
CA LYS A 481 -25.61 3.72 -48.40
C LYS A 481 -26.86 2.94 -48.85
N LEU A 482 -27.48 2.19 -47.95
CA LEU A 482 -28.68 1.40 -48.26
C LEU A 482 -29.89 2.27 -48.56
N ARG A 483 -30.00 3.48 -48.01
CA ARG A 483 -31.15 4.37 -48.24
C ARG A 483 -31.36 4.69 -49.73
N GLU A 484 -30.28 4.84 -50.48
CA GLU A 484 -30.32 5.13 -51.92
C GLU A 484 -30.83 3.92 -52.70
N SER A 485 -30.22 2.75 -52.46
CA SER A 485 -30.65 1.48 -53.07
C SER A 485 -32.09 1.12 -52.70
N HIS A 486 -32.51 1.33 -51.45
CA HIS A 486 -33.86 1.04 -51.00
C HIS A 486 -34.88 1.98 -51.64
N ARG A 487 -34.57 3.27 -51.80
CA ARG A 487 -35.45 4.20 -52.51
C ARG A 487 -35.61 3.79 -53.97
N ALA A 488 -34.52 3.48 -54.65
CA ALA A 488 -34.55 3.03 -56.04
C ALA A 488 -35.38 1.75 -56.22
N ALA A 489 -35.20 0.75 -55.36
CA ALA A 489 -35.98 -0.49 -55.40
C ALA A 489 -37.47 -0.24 -55.10
N ASN A 490 -37.78 0.62 -54.13
CA ASN A 490 -39.15 0.93 -53.75
C ASN A 490 -39.88 1.77 -54.82
N GLU A 491 -39.19 2.70 -55.47
CA GLU A 491 -39.70 3.44 -56.64
C GLU A 491 -39.94 2.49 -57.83
N GLY A 492 -39.04 1.53 -58.06
CA GLY A 492 -39.22 0.47 -59.06
C GLY A 492 -40.47 -0.38 -58.81
N LEU A 493 -40.72 -0.78 -57.56
CA LEU A 493 -41.92 -1.54 -57.17
C LEU A 493 -43.21 -0.71 -57.22
N ALA A 494 -43.15 0.59 -56.89
CA ALA A 494 -44.29 1.49 -57.00
C ALA A 494 -44.70 1.70 -58.46
N ASN A 495 -43.73 1.86 -59.36
CA ASN A 495 -43.97 2.00 -60.80
C ASN A 495 -44.42 0.69 -61.45
N SER A 496 -44.03 -0.47 -60.92
CA SER A 496 -44.49 -1.78 -61.45
C SER A 496 -45.93 -2.14 -61.06
N ARG A 497 -46.50 -1.53 -60.02
CA ARG A 497 -47.91 -1.71 -59.62
C ARG A 497 -48.90 -0.87 -60.43
N GLY A 498 -48.42 0.03 -61.30
CA GLY A 498 -49.23 0.89 -62.16
C GLY A 498 -49.36 0.43 -63.61
N LYS A 499 -48.95 -0.81 -63.93
CA LYS A 499 -49.13 -1.44 -65.24
C LYS A 499 -50.02 -2.67 -65.15
#